data_AF-H0XDF7-F1
#
_entry.id   AF-H0XDF7-F1
#
_cell.length_a   1.000
_cell.length_b   1.000
_cell.length_c   1.000
_cell.angle_alpha   90.00
_cell.angle_beta   90.00
_cell.angle_gamma   90.00
#
_symmetry.space_group_name_H-M   'P 1'
#
loop_
_entity.id
_entity.type
_entity.pdbx_description
1 polymer ?
#
loop_
_entity_poly.entity_id
_entity_poly.type
_entity_poly.pdbx_seq_one_letter_code
_entity_poly.pdbx_strand_id
1 'polypeptide(L)'
;MESVCNTAGVVIDGYPTTEHQMNLLEKRSVIPMIILELVVPSKEIFKRLMVEKKSEESLPYPLHNSAQIIAVRNAKYRKNVEVIRQYYQEQHQNWYMIDGFHSKWWVWNEVVKNVQMVNKYMQTYLERIKEGKAACIDKLCITPQELLSRLGEFGQFCPVSLAEAQELFDCSVSSSLEFAAEFRGHYYKMSSQEKLNKFLENPELYVPPLAPHPLPTDDMLPKRLTPSELKSRFPKSAELQGYCPVTYQDGKQRYEALVPGNTDYAVEYRDHIYICESNEKLQKFLRSPMKYWNQKLPNKLPPLREPILLTSLPLPGYLEQGTATALIKAMNAAGCLKPKFPFLSVRRSALLYMALHLKAFNPRSSEYTRKKYKKKMEQFVERCELITYLGAKMTRKYKEPQFRAIDFDHKLQSFLSLRNVDPING
;
A
#
# COMPACT_ATOMS: atom_id res chain seq x y z
N MET A 1 -23.97 31.39 -34.27
CA MET A 1 -24.38 31.95 -32.97
C MET A 1 -24.56 33.44 -33.14
N GLU A 2 -25.63 34.02 -32.60
CA GLU A 2 -25.82 35.47 -32.58
C GLU A 2 -24.68 36.13 -31.79
N SER A 3 -24.31 37.38 -32.11
CA SER A 3 -23.14 38.05 -31.50
C SER A 3 -23.21 38.16 -29.97
N VAL A 4 -24.42 38.07 -29.40
CA VAL A 4 -24.69 38.09 -27.96
C VAL A 4 -24.14 36.85 -27.25
N CYS A 5 -24.21 35.66 -27.87
CA CYS A 5 -23.69 34.43 -27.26
C CYS A 5 -22.17 34.48 -27.08
N ASN A 6 -21.46 35.18 -27.96
CA ASN A 6 -20.01 35.32 -27.89
C ASN A 6 -19.54 36.31 -26.81
N THR A 7 -20.40 37.25 -26.39
CA THR A 7 -20.06 38.29 -25.42
C THR A 7 -20.62 38.02 -24.03
N ALA A 8 -21.83 37.48 -23.91
CA ALA A 8 -22.49 37.21 -22.63
C ALA A 8 -22.33 35.76 -22.13
N GLY A 9 -21.87 34.85 -23.01
CA GLY A 9 -21.88 33.41 -22.74
C GLY A 9 -23.27 32.79 -22.90
N VAL A 10 -23.35 31.47 -22.67
CA VAL A 10 -24.59 30.69 -22.82
C VAL A 10 -24.69 29.65 -21.70
N VAL A 11 -25.90 29.44 -21.18
CA VAL A 11 -26.22 28.30 -20.31
C VAL A 11 -26.96 27.26 -21.15
N ILE A 12 -26.40 26.05 -21.22
CA ILE A 12 -27.01 24.93 -21.93
C ILE A 12 -27.69 24.04 -20.89
N ASP A 13 -29.02 23.95 -20.95
CA ASP A 13 -29.81 23.10 -20.06
C ASP A 13 -30.28 21.83 -20.80
N GLY A 14 -30.09 20.67 -20.19
CA GLY A 14 -30.54 19.39 -20.72
C GLY A 14 -29.78 18.87 -21.95
N TYR A 15 -28.58 19.39 -22.25
CA TYR A 15 -27.72 18.91 -23.35
C TYR A 15 -26.23 19.09 -22.99
N PRO A 16 -25.35 18.10 -23.23
CA PRO A 16 -25.58 16.82 -23.89
C PRO A 16 -26.14 15.73 -22.95
N THR A 17 -26.94 14.82 -23.49
CA THR A 17 -27.52 13.65 -22.78
C THR A 17 -27.03 12.31 -23.32
N THR A 18 -26.27 12.33 -24.41
CA THR A 18 -25.71 11.15 -25.08
C THR A 18 -24.28 11.44 -25.55
N GLU A 19 -23.47 10.38 -25.71
CA GLU A 19 -22.10 10.51 -26.24
C GLU A 19 -22.07 11.12 -27.65
N HIS A 20 -23.05 10.82 -28.49
CA HIS A 20 -23.13 11.43 -29.83
C HIS A 20 -23.28 12.95 -29.75
N GLN A 21 -24.13 13.43 -28.84
CA GLN A 21 -24.34 14.87 -28.62
C GLN A 21 -23.10 15.55 -28.04
N MET A 22 -22.42 14.89 -27.10
CA MET A 22 -21.13 15.34 -26.56
C MET A 22 -20.10 15.47 -27.70
N ASN A 23 -19.92 14.43 -28.52
CA ASN A 23 -19.01 14.45 -29.67
C ASN A 23 -19.35 15.55 -30.69
N LEU A 24 -20.61 15.93 -30.85
CA LEU A 24 -21.01 17.05 -31.70
C LEU A 24 -20.59 18.41 -31.12
N LEU A 25 -20.65 18.59 -29.81
CA LEU A 25 -20.18 19.81 -29.14
C LEU A 25 -18.66 19.96 -29.30
N GLU A 26 -17.92 18.89 -29.04
CA GLU A 26 -16.47 18.83 -29.18
C GLU A 26 -16.02 19.16 -30.61
N LYS A 27 -16.66 18.54 -31.62
CA LYS A 27 -16.39 18.82 -33.04
C LYS A 27 -16.66 20.27 -33.45
N ARG A 28 -17.52 20.97 -32.72
CA ARG A 28 -17.87 22.38 -32.96
C ARG A 28 -17.12 23.32 -32.00
N SER A 29 -16.23 22.79 -31.16
CA SER A 29 -15.51 23.54 -30.14
C SER A 29 -16.43 24.33 -29.20
N VAL A 30 -17.61 23.78 -28.90
CA VAL A 30 -18.56 24.34 -27.92
C VAL A 30 -18.34 23.62 -26.60
N ILE A 31 -17.31 24.04 -25.87
CA ILE A 31 -16.90 23.41 -24.60
C ILE A 31 -17.46 24.24 -23.44
N PRO A 32 -18.32 23.67 -22.58
CA PRO A 32 -18.79 24.35 -21.38
C PRO A 32 -17.62 24.64 -20.44
N MET A 33 -17.52 25.85 -19.89
CA MET A 33 -16.51 26.15 -18.86
C MET A 33 -16.84 25.52 -17.51
N ILE A 34 -18.14 25.29 -17.25
CA ILE A 34 -18.65 24.73 -16.01
C ILE A 34 -19.80 23.80 -16.38
N ILE A 35 -19.75 22.56 -15.90
CA ILE A 35 -20.86 21.63 -15.99
C ILE A 35 -21.37 21.35 -14.58
N LEU A 36 -22.64 21.61 -14.35
CA LEU A 36 -23.28 21.47 -13.03
C LEU A 36 -24.27 20.31 -13.10
N GLU A 37 -24.01 19.26 -12.32
CA GLU A 37 -24.90 18.13 -12.19
C GLU A 37 -25.65 18.20 -10.85
N LEU A 38 -26.98 18.32 -10.92
CA LEU A 38 -27.84 18.24 -9.74
C LEU A 38 -28.14 16.78 -9.40
N VAL A 39 -27.48 16.27 -8.36
CA VAL A 39 -27.62 14.88 -7.92
C VAL A 39 -28.81 14.77 -6.97
N VAL A 40 -29.80 13.95 -7.33
CA VAL A 40 -30.98 13.67 -6.50
C VAL A 40 -31.25 12.16 -6.46
N PRO A 41 -31.48 11.56 -5.28
CA PRO A 41 -31.87 10.15 -5.20
C PRO A 41 -33.19 9.87 -5.94
N SER A 42 -33.28 8.76 -6.69
CA SER A 42 -34.49 8.39 -7.44
C SER A 42 -35.76 8.41 -6.59
N LYS A 43 -35.68 7.95 -5.34
CA LYS A 43 -36.81 7.94 -4.41
C LYS A 43 -37.37 9.35 -4.19
N GLU A 44 -36.50 10.33 -4.05
CA GLU A 44 -36.91 11.73 -3.87
C GLU A 44 -37.45 12.32 -5.18
N ILE A 45 -36.85 11.99 -6.33
CA ILE A 45 -37.39 12.38 -7.65
C ILE A 45 -38.84 11.94 -7.80
N PHE A 46 -39.16 10.67 -7.51
CA PHE A 46 -40.52 10.16 -7.58
C PHE A 46 -41.45 10.76 -6.52
N LYS A 47 -40.95 11.04 -5.32
CA LYS A 47 -41.73 11.73 -4.29
C LYS A 47 -42.13 13.13 -4.75
N ARG A 48 -41.20 13.90 -5.30
CA ARG A 48 -41.44 15.25 -5.85
C ARG A 48 -42.45 15.20 -7.01
N LEU A 49 -42.30 14.23 -7.92
CA LEU A 49 -43.25 13.99 -9.02
C LEU A 49 -44.69 13.75 -8.53
N MET A 50 -44.86 12.98 -7.44
CA MET A 50 -46.19 12.71 -6.88
C MET A 50 -46.82 13.93 -6.20
N VAL A 51 -46.00 14.83 -5.65
CA VAL A 51 -46.47 16.09 -5.06
C VAL A 51 -46.89 17.06 -6.17
N GLU A 52 -46.07 17.19 -7.22
CA GLU A 52 -46.32 18.05 -8.38
C GLU A 52 -47.66 17.72 -9.05
N LYS A 53 -47.95 16.44 -9.27
CA LYS A 53 -49.24 15.97 -9.81
C LYS A 53 -50.45 16.31 -8.96
N LYS A 54 -50.27 16.52 -7.66
CA LYS A 54 -51.37 16.91 -6.76
C LYS A 54 -51.60 18.43 -6.77
N SER A 55 -50.58 19.21 -7.14
CA SER A 55 -50.62 20.67 -7.17
C SER A 55 -50.92 21.26 -8.55
N GLU A 56 -50.71 20.52 -9.63
CA GLU A 56 -51.02 20.99 -10.99
C GLU A 56 -52.54 20.98 -11.26
N GLU A 57 -53.09 22.15 -11.61
CA GLU A 57 -54.39 22.26 -12.27
C GLU A 57 -54.34 21.49 -13.61
N SER A 58 -55.45 20.88 -14.01
CA SER A 58 -55.51 20.06 -15.23
C SER A 58 -55.18 20.91 -16.46
N LEU A 59 -53.95 20.78 -16.94
CA LEU A 59 -53.53 21.40 -18.20
C LEU A 59 -54.36 20.83 -19.36
N PRO A 60 -54.62 21.63 -20.41
CA PRO A 60 -55.43 21.22 -21.55
C PRO A 60 -54.77 20.16 -22.45
N TYR A 61 -53.56 19.70 -22.11
CA TYR A 61 -52.78 18.72 -22.87
C TYR A 61 -52.06 17.73 -21.93
N PRO A 62 -51.80 16.49 -22.39
CA PRO A 62 -51.11 15.49 -21.59
C PRO A 62 -49.61 15.83 -21.44
N LEU A 63 -49.13 15.85 -20.20
CA LEU A 63 -47.70 15.97 -19.90
C LEU A 63 -47.00 14.60 -19.93
N HIS A 64 -45.75 14.56 -20.39
CA HIS A 64 -44.88 13.38 -20.32
C HIS A 64 -44.26 13.15 -18.93
N ASN A 65 -45.04 13.36 -17.87
CA ASN A 65 -44.63 13.25 -16.47
C ASN A 65 -45.20 11.98 -15.78
N SER A 66 -45.54 10.94 -16.56
CA SER A 66 -45.96 9.66 -15.99
C SER A 66 -44.80 9.00 -15.23
N ALA A 67 -45.10 8.27 -14.14
CA ALA A 67 -44.05 7.63 -13.34
C ALA A 67 -43.24 6.63 -14.19
N GLN A 68 -43.88 5.94 -15.14
CA GLN A 68 -43.22 5.04 -16.07
C GLN A 68 -42.26 5.78 -17.02
N ILE A 69 -42.69 6.91 -17.60
CA ILE A 69 -41.84 7.72 -18.49
C ILE A 69 -40.63 8.26 -17.73
N ILE A 70 -40.85 8.81 -16.52
CA ILE A 70 -39.76 9.34 -15.69
C ILE A 70 -38.80 8.22 -15.25
N ALA A 71 -39.30 7.01 -14.96
CA ALA A 71 -38.45 5.86 -14.65
C ALA A 71 -37.53 5.50 -15.82
N VAL A 72 -38.06 5.43 -17.04
CA VAL A 72 -37.27 5.16 -18.24
C VAL A 72 -36.25 6.27 -18.50
N ARG A 73 -36.65 7.54 -18.36
CA ARG A 73 -35.75 8.70 -18.53
C ARG A 73 -34.62 8.69 -17.50
N ASN A 74 -34.93 8.48 -16.21
CA ASN A 74 -33.94 8.45 -15.14
C ASN A 74 -32.95 7.27 -15.31
N ALA A 75 -33.45 6.08 -15.67
CA ALA A 75 -32.60 4.94 -15.98
C ALA A 75 -31.66 5.22 -17.15
N LYS A 76 -32.17 5.84 -18.22
CA LYS A 76 -31.36 6.19 -19.40
C LYS A 76 -30.33 7.28 -19.09
N TYR A 77 -30.72 8.31 -18.35
CA TYR A 77 -29.82 9.37 -17.90
C TYR A 77 -28.67 8.81 -17.08
N ARG A 78 -28.96 8.00 -16.05
CA ARG A 78 -27.94 7.40 -15.17
C ARG A 78 -26.91 6.59 -15.93
N LYS A 79 -27.36 5.81 -16.93
CA LYS A 79 -26.45 5.03 -17.78
C LYS A 79 -25.52 5.92 -18.61
N ASN A 80 -26.03 7.02 -19.14
CA ASN A 80 -25.28 7.87 -20.07
C ASN A 80 -24.40 8.91 -19.36
N VAL A 81 -24.85 9.47 -18.23
CA VAL A 81 -24.17 10.57 -17.55
C VAL A 81 -22.82 10.14 -16.99
N GLU A 82 -22.65 8.90 -16.56
CA GLU A 82 -21.37 8.40 -16.04
C GLU A 82 -20.26 8.48 -17.09
N VAL A 83 -20.57 8.09 -18.33
CA VAL A 83 -19.61 8.14 -19.45
C VAL A 83 -19.28 9.58 -19.83
N ILE A 84 -20.30 10.44 -19.94
CA ILE A 84 -20.13 11.86 -20.29
C ILE A 84 -19.34 12.58 -19.18
N ARG A 85 -19.64 12.31 -17.92
CA ARG A 85 -18.95 12.86 -16.76
C ARG A 85 -17.49 12.47 -16.77
N GLN A 86 -17.19 11.19 -16.97
CA GLN A 86 -15.81 10.69 -17.02
C GLN A 86 -15.03 11.41 -18.13
N TYR A 87 -15.60 11.55 -19.33
CA TYR A 87 -14.97 12.28 -20.42
C TYR A 87 -14.65 13.73 -20.04
N TYR A 88 -15.62 14.51 -19.57
CA TYR A 88 -15.39 15.92 -19.21
C TYR A 88 -14.44 16.07 -18.02
N GLN A 89 -14.48 15.15 -17.06
CA GLN A 89 -13.56 15.16 -15.93
C GLN A 89 -12.11 14.87 -16.37
N GLU A 90 -11.90 13.94 -17.30
CA GLU A 90 -10.58 13.60 -17.82
C GLU A 90 -10.03 14.67 -18.79
N GLN A 91 -10.89 15.23 -19.65
CA GLN A 91 -10.48 16.18 -20.68
C GLN A 91 -10.44 17.63 -20.19
N HIS A 92 -11.34 18.06 -19.31
CA HIS A 92 -11.51 19.48 -18.99
C HIS A 92 -11.53 19.79 -17.48
N GLN A 93 -11.68 18.79 -16.61
CA GLN A 93 -11.73 18.99 -15.15
C GLN A 93 -12.77 20.04 -14.69
N ASN A 94 -13.90 20.11 -15.40
CA ASN A 94 -14.91 21.18 -15.29
C ASN A 94 -16.28 20.71 -14.78
N TRP A 95 -16.37 19.48 -14.24
CA TRP A 95 -17.63 18.88 -13.78
C TRP A 95 -17.82 19.04 -12.27
N TYR A 96 -18.96 19.62 -11.87
CA TYR A 96 -19.30 19.89 -10.48
C TYR A 96 -20.62 19.19 -10.11
N MET A 97 -20.56 18.27 -9.17
CA MET A 97 -21.74 17.62 -8.60
C MET A 97 -22.29 18.47 -7.44
N ILE A 98 -23.58 18.77 -7.49
CA ILE A 98 -24.29 19.55 -6.48
C ILE A 98 -25.43 18.69 -5.92
N ASP A 99 -25.54 18.64 -4.60
CA ASP A 99 -26.64 17.91 -3.95
C ASP A 99 -27.97 18.66 -4.13
N GLY A 100 -28.82 18.14 -5.01
CA GLY A 100 -30.15 18.67 -5.30
C GLY A 100 -31.22 18.24 -4.28
N PHE A 101 -30.86 17.50 -3.23
CA PHE A 101 -31.77 17.16 -2.13
C PHE A 101 -32.09 18.39 -1.25
N HIS A 102 -31.17 19.34 -1.16
CA HIS A 102 -31.34 20.58 -0.41
C HIS A 102 -32.37 21.55 -1.01
N SER A 103 -32.64 22.65 -0.30
CA SER A 103 -33.58 23.69 -0.74
C SER A 103 -33.08 24.40 -2.00
N LYS A 104 -34.00 24.97 -2.78
CA LYS A 104 -33.67 25.76 -3.99
C LYS A 104 -32.66 26.87 -3.69
N TRP A 105 -32.77 27.51 -2.53
CA TRP A 105 -31.87 28.58 -2.11
C TRP A 105 -30.45 28.08 -1.83
N TRP A 106 -30.31 26.92 -1.18
CA TRP A 106 -29.01 26.31 -0.94
C TRP A 106 -28.32 25.91 -2.25
N VAL A 107 -29.07 25.25 -3.14
CA VAL A 107 -28.57 24.84 -4.47
C VAL A 107 -28.13 26.07 -5.27
N TRP A 108 -28.95 27.14 -5.28
CA TRP A 108 -28.61 28.41 -5.90
C TRP A 108 -27.30 28.98 -5.36
N ASN A 109 -27.14 29.01 -4.03
CA ASN A 109 -25.93 29.54 -3.41
C ASN A 109 -24.68 28.73 -3.75
N GLU A 110 -24.76 27.39 -3.78
CA GLU A 110 -23.62 26.55 -4.14
C GLU A 110 -23.26 26.69 -5.63
N VAL A 111 -24.26 26.80 -6.52
CA VAL A 111 -24.04 27.11 -7.95
C VAL A 111 -23.32 28.45 -8.10
N VAL A 112 -23.84 29.51 -7.47
CA VAL A 112 -23.25 30.86 -7.55
C VAL A 112 -21.81 30.86 -7.05
N LYS A 113 -21.53 30.17 -5.95
CA LYS A 113 -20.18 30.03 -5.39
C LYS A 113 -19.22 29.37 -6.39
N ASN A 114 -19.62 28.27 -7.05
CA ASN A 114 -18.79 27.61 -8.06
C ASN A 114 -18.53 28.51 -9.28
N VAL A 115 -19.56 29.19 -9.77
CA VAL A 115 -19.45 30.13 -10.89
C VAL A 115 -18.53 31.30 -10.55
N GLN A 116 -18.72 31.92 -9.38
CA GLN A 116 -17.87 33.02 -8.89
C GLN A 116 -16.42 32.58 -8.72
N MET A 117 -16.19 31.36 -8.22
CA MET A 117 -14.84 30.80 -8.11
C MET A 117 -14.19 30.74 -9.50
N VAL A 118 -14.81 30.06 -10.47
CA VAL A 118 -14.23 29.90 -11.83
C VAL A 118 -14.03 31.25 -12.51
N ASN A 119 -14.99 32.17 -12.41
CA ASN A 119 -14.86 33.53 -12.93
C ASN A 119 -13.67 34.28 -12.32
N LYS A 120 -13.45 34.16 -11.01
CA LYS A 120 -12.28 34.76 -10.34
C LYS A 120 -10.97 34.18 -10.87
N TYR A 121 -10.90 32.86 -11.09
CA TYR A 121 -9.71 32.23 -11.68
C TYR A 121 -9.46 32.73 -13.09
N MET A 122 -10.48 32.78 -13.95
CA MET A 122 -10.36 33.30 -15.32
C MET A 122 -9.92 34.77 -15.36
N GLN A 123 -10.54 35.63 -14.55
CA GLN A 123 -10.16 37.05 -14.47
C GLN A 123 -8.71 37.21 -14.01
N THR A 124 -8.33 36.52 -12.93
CA THR A 124 -6.96 36.53 -12.41
C THR A 124 -5.96 36.08 -13.47
N TYR A 125 -6.28 35.03 -14.23
CA TYR A 125 -5.45 34.54 -15.32
C TYR A 125 -5.29 35.59 -16.42
N LEU A 126 -6.39 36.15 -16.94
CA LEU A 126 -6.36 37.13 -18.02
C LEU A 126 -5.60 38.41 -17.61
N GLU A 127 -5.80 38.89 -16.39
CA GLU A 127 -5.09 40.05 -15.85
C GLU A 127 -3.58 39.80 -15.78
N ARG A 128 -3.16 38.67 -15.20
CA ARG A 128 -1.75 38.35 -15.02
C ARG A 128 -1.03 38.09 -16.34
N ILE A 129 -1.68 37.40 -17.28
CA ILE A 129 -1.11 37.17 -18.62
C ILE A 129 -0.97 38.49 -19.38
N LYS A 130 -1.94 39.40 -19.28
CA LYS A 130 -1.86 40.74 -19.88
C LYS A 130 -0.70 41.56 -19.29
N GLU A 131 -0.41 41.41 -18.01
CA GLU A 131 0.77 42.00 -17.34
C GLU A 131 2.09 41.28 -17.65
N GLY A 132 2.07 40.18 -18.42
CA GLY A 132 3.26 39.37 -18.71
C GLY A 132 3.75 38.53 -17.53
N LYS A 133 2.93 38.33 -16.49
CA LYS A 133 3.24 37.52 -15.30
C LYS A 133 2.77 36.08 -15.48
N ALA A 134 3.34 35.17 -14.69
CA ALA A 134 2.87 33.78 -14.65
C ALA A 134 1.49 33.68 -13.98
N ALA A 135 0.63 32.79 -14.45
CA ALA A 135 -0.73 32.61 -13.94
C ALA A 135 -1.07 31.13 -13.77
N CYS A 136 -1.90 30.80 -12.77
CA CYS A 136 -2.41 29.44 -12.61
C CYS A 136 -3.30 29.05 -13.78
N ILE A 137 -3.18 27.78 -14.21
CA ILE A 137 -4.00 27.23 -15.29
C ILE A 137 -5.07 26.24 -14.81
N ASP A 138 -5.11 26.00 -13.49
CA ASP A 138 -6.18 25.23 -12.85
C ASP A 138 -7.56 25.80 -13.23
N LYS A 139 -8.53 24.91 -13.49
CA LYS A 139 -9.93 25.25 -13.84
C LYS A 139 -10.13 26.06 -15.14
N LEU A 140 -9.14 26.10 -16.04
CA LEU A 140 -9.27 26.74 -17.37
C LEU A 140 -9.69 25.77 -18.49
N CYS A 141 -10.14 24.56 -18.17
CA CYS A 141 -10.59 23.55 -19.14
C CYS A 141 -9.53 23.09 -20.15
N ILE A 142 -8.24 23.21 -19.80
CA ILE A 142 -7.12 22.81 -20.66
C ILE A 142 -7.08 21.30 -20.79
N THR A 143 -7.02 20.84 -22.04
CA THR A 143 -6.97 19.41 -22.33
C THR A 143 -5.59 18.81 -22.07
N PRO A 144 -5.49 17.51 -21.72
CA PRO A 144 -4.19 16.85 -21.60
C PRO A 144 -3.35 16.96 -22.88
N GLN A 145 -3.98 16.93 -24.05
CA GLN A 145 -3.29 17.09 -25.33
C GLN A 145 -2.75 18.51 -25.51
N GLU A 146 -3.56 19.53 -25.22
CA GLU A 146 -3.12 20.93 -25.25
C GLU A 146 -1.97 21.16 -24.27
N LEU A 147 -2.10 20.64 -23.04
CA LEU A 147 -1.07 20.71 -22.01
C LEU A 147 0.26 20.17 -22.54
N LEU A 148 0.27 18.97 -23.11
CA LEU A 148 1.45 18.33 -23.68
C LEU A 148 2.05 19.15 -24.84
N SER A 149 1.22 19.71 -25.71
CA SER A 149 1.66 20.49 -26.87
C SER A 149 2.34 21.82 -26.50
N ARG A 150 2.01 22.37 -25.34
CA ARG A 150 2.49 23.66 -24.85
C ARG A 150 3.42 23.54 -23.64
N LEU A 151 3.91 22.35 -23.33
CA LEU A 151 4.90 22.20 -22.25
C LEU A 151 6.11 23.08 -22.52
N GLY A 152 6.60 23.73 -21.46
CA GLY A 152 7.87 24.45 -21.51
C GLY A 152 9.07 23.52 -21.56
N GLU A 153 10.27 24.12 -21.46
CA GLU A 153 11.56 23.44 -21.60
C GLU A 153 11.83 22.38 -20.51
N PHE A 154 11.08 22.44 -19.40
CA PHE A 154 11.17 21.46 -18.31
C PHE A 154 10.19 20.29 -18.45
N GLY A 155 9.34 20.28 -19.50
CA GLY A 155 8.37 19.21 -19.72
C GLY A 155 7.44 19.01 -18.52
N GLN A 156 7.40 17.79 -17.99
CA GLN A 156 6.59 17.42 -16.81
C GLN A 156 7.36 17.56 -15.49
N PHE A 157 8.59 18.10 -15.49
CA PHE A 157 9.40 18.26 -14.29
C PHE A 157 9.19 19.63 -13.65
N CYS A 158 9.27 19.67 -12.32
CA CYS A 158 9.16 20.93 -11.57
C CYS A 158 10.39 21.83 -11.76
N PRO A 159 10.27 23.00 -12.41
CA PRO A 159 11.42 23.89 -12.63
C PRO A 159 11.97 24.47 -11.33
N VAL A 160 11.09 24.77 -10.35
CA VAL A 160 11.48 25.35 -9.06
C VAL A 160 12.27 24.34 -8.21
N SER A 161 11.89 23.06 -8.23
CA SER A 161 12.61 22.01 -7.50
C SER A 161 13.99 21.76 -8.10
N LEU A 162 14.10 21.82 -9.43
CA LEU A 162 15.37 21.68 -10.11
C LEU A 162 16.28 22.90 -9.86
N ALA A 163 15.73 24.10 -9.85
CA ALA A 163 16.49 25.32 -9.61
C ALA A 163 17.00 25.46 -8.17
N GLU A 164 16.17 25.17 -7.17
CA GLU A 164 16.53 25.39 -5.75
C GLU A 164 17.25 24.20 -5.11
N ALA A 165 16.86 22.97 -5.47
CA ALA A 165 17.33 21.75 -4.79
C ALA A 165 18.10 20.79 -5.71
N GLN A 166 18.20 21.10 -7.01
CA GLN A 166 18.74 20.17 -8.03
C GLN A 166 18.04 18.80 -8.02
N GLU A 167 16.74 18.79 -7.69
CA GLU A 167 15.93 17.58 -7.65
C GLU A 167 15.00 17.49 -8.86
N LEU A 168 15.03 16.35 -9.55
CA LEU A 168 14.11 16.00 -10.63
C LEU A 168 12.80 15.47 -10.04
N PHE A 169 11.81 16.34 -9.88
CA PHE A 169 10.48 15.92 -9.45
C PHE A 169 9.56 15.77 -10.66
N ASP A 170 9.16 14.53 -10.94
CA ASP A 170 8.24 14.21 -12.04
C ASP A 170 6.78 14.46 -11.63
N CYS A 171 6.15 15.46 -12.25
CA CYS A 171 4.75 15.81 -12.03
C CYS A 171 3.78 15.08 -12.99
N SER A 172 4.25 14.12 -13.80
CA SER A 172 3.40 13.31 -14.68
C SER A 172 2.48 12.34 -13.92
N VAL A 173 2.83 11.98 -12.69
CA VAL A 173 2.07 11.05 -11.84
C VAL A 173 0.66 11.56 -11.54
N SER A 174 0.48 12.88 -11.45
CA SER A 174 -0.82 13.51 -11.24
C SER A 174 -1.33 14.13 -12.54
N SER A 175 -2.57 13.78 -12.90
CA SER A 175 -3.31 14.42 -14.00
C SER A 175 -3.92 15.77 -13.59
N SER A 176 -3.88 16.13 -12.30
CA SER A 176 -4.39 17.41 -11.82
C SER A 176 -3.56 18.60 -12.31
N LEU A 177 -4.23 19.70 -12.64
CA LEU A 177 -3.63 20.99 -12.99
C LEU A 177 -3.53 21.96 -11.81
N GLU A 178 -3.86 21.52 -10.60
CA GLU A 178 -3.86 22.34 -9.38
C GLU A 178 -2.55 23.13 -9.16
N PHE A 179 -1.40 22.49 -9.43
CA PHE A 179 -0.07 23.09 -9.31
C PHE A 179 0.56 23.41 -10.67
N ALA A 180 -0.25 23.74 -11.68
CA ALA A 180 0.25 24.11 -13.00
C ALA A 180 0.06 25.61 -13.26
N ALA A 181 1.01 26.19 -13.99
CA ALA A 181 1.01 27.60 -14.34
C ALA A 181 1.47 27.81 -15.78
N GLU A 182 0.96 28.87 -16.39
CA GLU A 182 1.43 29.39 -17.67
C GLU A 182 2.39 30.54 -17.45
N PHE A 183 3.46 30.55 -18.23
CA PHE A 183 4.31 31.72 -18.39
C PHE A 183 4.78 31.83 -19.84
N ARG A 184 4.57 33.00 -20.46
CA ARG A 184 4.97 33.32 -21.85
C ARG A 184 4.48 32.28 -22.89
N GLY A 185 3.26 31.77 -22.73
CA GLY A 185 2.67 30.80 -23.66
C GLY A 185 3.01 29.34 -23.37
N HIS A 186 3.93 29.05 -22.45
CA HIS A 186 4.35 27.71 -22.07
C HIS A 186 3.77 27.29 -20.71
N TYR A 187 3.47 26.00 -20.58
CA TYR A 187 2.96 25.41 -19.35
C TYR A 187 4.05 24.71 -18.54
N TYR A 188 4.00 24.93 -17.24
CA TYR A 188 4.90 24.35 -16.25
C TYR A 188 4.09 23.73 -15.12
N LYS A 189 4.53 22.56 -14.65
CA LYS A 189 3.98 21.91 -13.47
C LYS A 189 4.91 22.06 -12.28
N MET A 190 4.35 22.26 -11.11
CA MET A 190 5.09 22.39 -9.86
C MET A 190 4.76 21.21 -8.95
N SER A 191 5.70 20.88 -8.05
CA SER A 191 5.54 19.73 -7.16
C SER A 191 4.61 20.00 -5.97
N SER A 192 4.34 21.27 -5.65
CA SER A 192 3.50 21.67 -4.53
C SER A 192 2.99 23.10 -4.66
N GLN A 193 1.98 23.46 -3.86
CA GLN A 193 1.46 24.83 -3.75
C GLN A 193 2.54 25.86 -3.40
N GLU A 194 3.47 25.51 -2.50
CA GLU A 194 4.57 26.41 -2.11
C GLU A 194 5.45 26.75 -3.33
N LYS A 195 5.81 25.74 -4.12
CA LYS A 195 6.62 25.92 -5.33
C LYS A 195 5.85 26.66 -6.43
N LEU A 196 4.55 26.42 -6.57
CA LEU A 196 3.67 27.20 -7.44
C LEU A 196 3.69 28.69 -7.05
N ASN A 197 3.53 29.03 -5.77
CA ASN A 197 3.53 30.43 -5.33
C ASN A 197 4.84 31.14 -5.68
N LYS A 198 5.98 30.48 -5.43
CA LYS A 198 7.30 31.02 -5.82
C LYS A 198 7.40 31.26 -7.34
N PHE A 199 6.91 30.32 -8.14
CA PHE A 199 6.88 30.45 -9.60
C PHE A 199 5.98 31.60 -10.06
N LEU A 200 4.82 31.81 -9.42
CA LEU A 200 3.92 32.91 -9.75
C LEU A 200 4.51 34.28 -9.38
N GLU A 201 5.32 34.35 -8.33
CA GLU A 201 5.98 35.59 -7.91
C GLU A 201 7.11 35.98 -8.87
N ASN A 202 8.02 35.07 -9.18
CA ASN A 202 9.21 35.34 -10.00
C ASN A 202 9.51 34.20 -10.99
N PRO A 203 8.68 34.02 -12.04
CA PRO A 203 8.82 32.88 -12.96
C PRO A 203 10.13 32.91 -13.75
N GLU A 204 10.65 34.09 -14.06
CA GLU A 204 11.87 34.29 -14.86
C GLU A 204 13.09 33.61 -14.24
N LEU A 205 13.19 33.54 -12.92
CA LEU A 205 14.30 32.89 -12.22
C LEU A 205 14.33 31.36 -12.44
N TYR A 206 13.21 30.77 -12.84
CA TYR A 206 13.02 29.34 -12.97
C TYR A 206 12.93 28.87 -14.42
N VAL A 207 12.82 29.79 -15.39
CA VAL A 207 12.73 29.46 -16.82
C VAL A 207 13.92 30.02 -17.61
N PRO A 208 14.30 29.41 -18.75
CA PRO A 208 15.32 29.99 -19.62
C PRO A 208 14.97 31.43 -20.02
N PRO A 209 15.95 32.36 -20.07
CA PRO A 209 17.40 32.14 -19.99
C PRO A 209 18.02 32.24 -18.59
N LEU A 210 17.25 32.65 -17.56
CA LEU A 210 17.79 32.91 -16.21
C LEU A 210 17.76 31.67 -15.30
N ALA A 211 17.14 30.57 -15.74
CA ALA A 211 17.14 29.31 -15.01
C ALA A 211 18.57 28.84 -14.68
N PRO A 212 18.89 28.53 -13.41
CA PRO A 212 20.24 28.18 -13.00
C PRO A 212 20.68 26.81 -13.56
N HIS A 213 19.74 25.90 -13.77
CA HIS A 213 19.98 24.53 -14.20
C HIS A 213 18.97 24.17 -15.30
N PRO A 214 19.42 23.88 -16.53
CA PRO A 214 18.54 23.38 -17.58
C PRO A 214 18.09 21.95 -17.26
N LEU A 215 16.98 21.52 -17.87
CA LEU A 215 16.58 20.12 -17.81
C LEU A 215 17.69 19.25 -18.45
N PRO A 216 18.11 18.15 -17.81
CA PRO A 216 19.02 17.19 -18.44
C PRO A 216 18.45 16.60 -19.73
N THR A 217 19.32 16.19 -20.65
CA THR A 217 18.91 15.48 -21.87
C THR A 217 18.24 14.15 -21.54
N ASP A 218 17.42 13.62 -22.46
CA ASP A 218 16.63 12.39 -22.24
C ASP A 218 17.45 11.16 -21.85
N ASP A 219 18.71 11.07 -22.30
CA ASP A 219 19.64 9.99 -21.94
C ASP A 219 20.12 10.09 -20.48
N MET A 220 20.03 11.30 -19.91
CA MET A 220 20.45 11.67 -18.57
C MET A 220 19.26 11.81 -17.62
N LEU A 221 18.05 11.41 -18.05
CA LEU A 221 16.87 11.33 -17.21
C LEU A 221 16.67 9.89 -16.72
N PRO A 222 16.39 9.70 -15.42
CA PRO A 222 16.19 8.36 -14.88
C PRO A 222 14.81 7.83 -15.29
N LYS A 223 14.78 6.60 -15.83
CA LYS A 223 13.55 5.95 -16.31
C LYS A 223 13.21 4.78 -15.40
N ARG A 224 12.01 4.80 -14.82
CA ARG A 224 11.50 3.65 -14.04
C ARG A 224 11.27 2.48 -15.00
N LEU A 225 11.76 1.30 -14.63
CA LEU A 225 11.55 0.07 -15.39
C LEU A 225 10.51 -0.80 -14.70
N THR A 226 9.61 -1.36 -15.49
CA THR A 226 8.73 -2.46 -15.07
C THR A 226 9.49 -3.79 -15.06
N PRO A 227 9.02 -4.82 -14.33
CA PRO A 227 9.65 -6.14 -14.35
C PRO A 227 9.74 -6.76 -15.76
N SER A 228 8.78 -6.44 -16.64
CA SER A 228 8.75 -6.92 -18.03
C SER A 228 9.84 -6.24 -18.87
N GLU A 229 9.99 -4.93 -18.75
CA GLU A 229 11.06 -4.17 -19.42
C GLU A 229 12.44 -4.55 -18.89
N LEU A 230 12.56 -4.80 -17.58
CA LEU A 230 13.81 -5.27 -17.00
C LEU A 230 14.26 -6.61 -17.62
N LYS A 231 13.32 -7.54 -17.86
CA LYS A 231 13.61 -8.83 -18.50
C LYS A 231 14.02 -8.69 -19.96
N SER A 232 13.46 -7.72 -20.70
CA SER A 232 13.82 -7.50 -22.10
C SER A 232 15.22 -6.88 -22.27
N ARG A 233 15.77 -6.27 -21.21
CA ARG A 233 17.13 -5.69 -21.19
C ARG A 233 18.24 -6.72 -20.94
N PHE A 234 17.91 -7.99 -20.72
CA PHE A 234 18.90 -9.07 -20.61
C PHE A 234 19.71 -9.18 -21.92
N PRO A 235 21.06 -9.29 -21.90
CA PRO A 235 21.93 -9.71 -20.80
C PRO A 235 22.58 -8.57 -19.98
N LYS A 236 22.12 -7.31 -20.07
CA LYS A 236 22.68 -6.23 -19.23
C LYS A 236 22.48 -6.58 -17.74
N SER A 237 23.56 -6.64 -16.98
CA SER A 237 23.53 -6.89 -15.54
C SER A 237 23.15 -5.64 -14.76
N ALA A 238 22.51 -5.82 -13.60
CA ALA A 238 22.29 -4.73 -12.66
C ALA A 238 23.62 -4.20 -12.11
N GLU A 239 23.76 -2.88 -12.08
CA GLU A 239 24.86 -2.17 -11.44
C GLU A 239 24.88 -2.47 -9.94
N LEU A 240 26.05 -2.34 -9.31
CA LEU A 240 26.27 -2.71 -7.91
C LEU A 240 25.80 -4.16 -7.60
N GLN A 241 25.88 -5.07 -8.57
CA GLN A 241 25.47 -6.47 -8.41
C GLN A 241 24.04 -6.65 -7.85
N GLY A 242 23.15 -5.68 -8.09
CA GLY A 242 21.77 -5.68 -7.59
C GLY A 242 21.58 -5.18 -6.15
N TYR A 243 22.62 -4.64 -5.50
CA TYR A 243 22.46 -3.92 -4.24
C TYR A 243 21.85 -2.53 -4.46
N CYS A 244 21.05 -2.08 -3.49
CA CYS A 244 20.38 -0.79 -3.58
C CYS A 244 21.37 0.38 -3.48
N PRO A 245 21.48 1.25 -4.51
CA PRO A 245 22.41 2.38 -4.48
C PRO A 245 22.04 3.41 -3.42
N VAL A 246 20.75 3.59 -3.14
CA VAL A 246 20.28 4.62 -2.20
C VAL A 246 20.57 4.21 -0.76
N THR A 247 20.38 2.94 -0.40
CA THR A 247 20.73 2.48 0.95
C THR A 247 22.23 2.55 1.17
N TYR A 248 23.02 2.16 0.16
CA TYR A 248 24.47 2.16 0.26
C TYR A 248 25.02 3.58 0.46
N GLN A 249 24.60 4.55 -0.36
CA GLN A 249 25.03 5.94 -0.22
C GLN A 249 24.50 6.60 1.06
N ASP A 250 23.21 6.47 1.39
CA ASP A 250 22.62 7.04 2.61
C ASP A 250 23.28 6.44 3.88
N GLY A 251 23.65 5.16 3.82
CA GLY A 251 24.38 4.45 4.86
C GLY A 251 25.88 4.77 4.93
N LYS A 252 26.35 5.80 4.23
CA LYS A 252 27.76 6.22 4.16
C LYS A 252 28.69 5.10 3.67
N GLN A 253 28.21 4.30 2.72
CA GLN A 253 28.95 3.22 2.06
C GLN A 253 29.47 2.14 3.02
N ARG A 254 28.76 1.93 4.13
CA ARG A 254 29.07 0.90 5.13
C ARG A 254 28.58 -0.47 4.69
N TYR A 255 29.21 -1.50 5.25
CA TYR A 255 28.87 -2.89 4.96
C TYR A 255 27.43 -3.25 5.37
N GLU A 256 26.93 -2.71 6.48
CA GLU A 256 25.57 -2.94 6.98
C GLU A 256 24.48 -2.34 6.07
N ALA A 257 24.86 -1.40 5.19
CA ALA A 257 23.96 -0.69 4.29
C ALA A 257 23.84 -1.34 2.89
N LEU A 258 24.62 -2.40 2.64
CA LEU A 258 24.53 -3.22 1.42
C LEU A 258 23.33 -4.15 1.53
N VAL A 259 22.17 -3.62 1.13
CA VAL A 259 20.91 -4.35 1.13
C VAL A 259 20.55 -4.72 -0.31
N PRO A 260 20.20 -5.98 -0.61
CA PRO A 260 19.78 -6.37 -1.96
C PRO A 260 18.50 -5.62 -2.35
N GLY A 261 18.44 -5.14 -3.59
CA GLY A 261 17.27 -4.48 -4.15
C GLY A 261 16.16 -5.47 -4.54
N ASN A 262 14.94 -4.96 -4.70
CA ASN A 262 13.82 -5.70 -5.27
C ASN A 262 13.64 -5.33 -6.75
N THR A 263 13.54 -6.34 -7.63
CA THR A 263 13.35 -6.21 -9.08
C THR A 263 12.12 -5.38 -9.49
N ASP A 264 11.12 -5.25 -8.60
CA ASP A 264 9.94 -4.40 -8.84
C ASP A 264 10.27 -2.90 -8.84
N TYR A 265 11.41 -2.52 -8.26
CA TYR A 265 11.85 -1.13 -8.11
C TYR A 265 13.14 -0.87 -8.88
N ALA A 266 13.14 -1.22 -10.17
CA ALA A 266 14.26 -0.99 -11.06
C ALA A 266 14.20 0.41 -11.71
N VAL A 267 15.38 0.99 -11.95
CA VAL A 267 15.55 2.27 -12.63
C VAL A 267 16.72 2.18 -13.61
N GLU A 268 16.52 2.69 -14.81
CA GLU A 268 17.56 2.87 -15.82
C GLU A 268 18.06 4.31 -15.78
N TYR A 269 19.38 4.48 -15.73
CA TYR A 269 20.03 5.78 -15.74
C TYR A 269 21.38 5.68 -16.45
N ARG A 270 21.58 6.48 -17.51
CA ARG A 270 22.77 6.44 -18.37
C ARG A 270 23.11 5.05 -18.89
N ASP A 271 22.12 4.33 -19.43
CA ASP A 271 22.25 2.94 -19.89
C ASP A 271 22.60 1.87 -18.84
N HIS A 272 22.72 2.26 -17.56
CA HIS A 272 22.93 1.37 -16.41
C HIS A 272 21.62 1.10 -15.67
N ILE A 273 21.46 -0.13 -15.18
CA ILE A 273 20.27 -0.58 -14.45
C ILE A 273 20.58 -0.63 -12.97
N TYR A 274 19.80 0.06 -12.15
CA TYR A 274 19.90 0.05 -10.69
C TYR A 274 18.63 -0.55 -10.08
N ILE A 275 18.78 -1.33 -9.02
CA ILE A 275 17.65 -1.99 -8.34
C ILE A 275 17.53 -1.43 -6.93
N CYS A 276 16.40 -0.81 -6.60
CA CYS A 276 16.15 -0.24 -5.29
C CYS A 276 15.46 -1.24 -4.36
N GLU A 277 15.66 -1.10 -3.05
CA GLU A 277 15.04 -1.97 -2.04
C GLU A 277 13.52 -1.72 -1.87
N SER A 278 13.10 -0.45 -1.94
CA SER A 278 11.71 -0.03 -1.74
C SER A 278 11.31 1.11 -2.68
N ASN A 279 10.00 1.33 -2.82
CA ASN A 279 9.45 2.44 -3.61
C ASN A 279 9.96 3.81 -3.13
N GLU A 280 10.11 4.03 -1.82
CA GLU A 280 10.66 5.28 -1.29
C GLU A 280 12.10 5.54 -1.75
N LYS A 281 12.91 4.48 -1.78
CA LYS A 281 14.30 4.55 -2.23
C LYS A 281 14.38 4.76 -3.75
N LEU A 282 13.49 4.11 -4.51
CA LEU A 282 13.33 4.38 -5.94
C LEU A 282 13.02 5.86 -6.20
N GLN A 283 12.04 6.44 -5.49
CA GLN A 283 11.70 7.85 -5.64
C GLN A 283 12.86 8.78 -5.29
N LYS A 284 13.66 8.45 -4.26
CA LYS A 284 14.89 9.21 -3.94
C LYS A 284 15.92 9.16 -5.06
N PHE A 285 16.10 7.99 -5.69
CA PHE A 285 16.98 7.85 -6.84
C PHE A 285 16.49 8.66 -8.03
N LEU A 286 15.19 8.57 -8.36
CA LEU A 286 14.58 9.35 -9.45
C LEU A 286 14.75 10.86 -9.24
N ARG A 287 14.62 11.34 -8.00
CA ARG A 287 14.82 12.76 -7.66
C ARG A 287 16.26 13.23 -7.81
N SER A 288 17.23 12.41 -7.46
CA SER A 288 18.64 12.85 -7.40
C SER A 288 19.60 11.76 -7.92
N PRO A 289 19.47 11.36 -9.20
CA PRO A 289 20.25 10.24 -9.73
C PRO A 289 21.76 10.53 -9.70
N MET A 290 22.15 11.79 -9.88
CA MET A 290 23.54 12.27 -9.83
C MET A 290 24.26 11.94 -8.51
N LYS A 291 23.51 11.85 -7.39
CA LYS A 291 24.05 11.53 -6.06
C LYS A 291 24.33 10.04 -5.88
N TYR A 292 23.62 9.17 -6.61
CA TYR A 292 23.56 7.75 -6.34
C TYR A 292 24.17 6.87 -7.45
N TRP A 293 24.37 7.37 -8.67
CA TRP A 293 24.82 6.52 -9.78
C TRP A 293 26.29 6.09 -9.68
N ASN A 294 27.22 7.00 -9.36
CA ASN A 294 28.67 6.74 -9.43
C ASN A 294 29.21 6.14 -8.12
N GLN A 295 28.75 4.94 -7.78
CA GLN A 295 29.19 4.22 -6.58
C GLN A 295 30.06 3.02 -6.96
N LYS A 296 31.06 2.71 -6.13
CA LYS A 296 31.89 1.50 -6.27
C LYS A 296 31.66 0.60 -5.07
N LEU A 297 31.41 -0.68 -5.33
CA LEU A 297 31.26 -1.67 -4.28
C LEU A 297 32.60 -1.92 -3.56
N PRO A 298 32.56 -2.23 -2.26
CA PRO A 298 33.76 -2.64 -1.52
C PRO A 298 34.14 -4.08 -1.90
N ASN A 299 35.42 -4.43 -1.75
CA ASN A 299 35.91 -5.79 -2.07
C ASN A 299 35.25 -6.90 -1.24
N LYS A 300 34.71 -6.56 -0.06
CA LYS A 300 34.03 -7.50 0.83
C LYS A 300 32.52 -7.27 0.79
N LEU A 301 31.80 -8.22 0.21
CA LEU A 301 30.35 -8.18 0.06
C LEU A 301 29.66 -9.08 1.10
N PRO A 302 28.43 -8.74 1.51
CA PRO A 302 27.65 -9.61 2.38
C PRO A 302 27.32 -10.93 1.69
N PRO A 303 27.41 -12.07 2.40
CA PRO A 303 27.03 -13.35 1.82
C PRO A 303 25.57 -13.30 1.41
N LEU A 304 25.28 -13.86 0.24
CA LEU A 304 23.91 -14.03 -0.24
C LEU A 304 23.15 -14.87 0.79
N ARG A 305 22.01 -14.35 1.26
CA ARG A 305 21.14 -15.06 2.21
C ARG A 305 20.31 -16.10 1.45
N GLU A 306 20.97 -17.11 0.92
CA GLU A 306 20.28 -18.26 0.36
C GLU A 306 19.86 -19.19 1.50
N PRO A 307 18.59 -19.63 1.56
CA PRO A 307 18.15 -20.57 2.58
C PRO A 307 18.86 -21.90 2.35
N ILE A 308 19.85 -22.19 3.19
CA ILE A 308 20.54 -23.49 3.18
C ILE A 308 19.55 -24.53 3.71
N LEU A 309 19.31 -25.59 2.93
CA LEU A 309 18.47 -26.69 3.36
C LEU A 309 19.13 -27.40 4.55
N LEU A 310 18.36 -27.70 5.60
CA LEU A 310 18.89 -28.41 6.78
C LEU A 310 19.56 -29.73 6.41
N THR A 311 19.05 -30.41 5.38
CA THR A 311 19.57 -31.68 4.85
C THR A 311 20.87 -31.55 4.05
N SER A 312 21.23 -30.34 3.60
CA SER A 312 22.50 -30.10 2.91
C SER A 312 23.64 -29.76 3.86
N LEU A 313 23.39 -29.68 5.18
CA LEU A 313 24.42 -29.46 6.19
C LEU A 313 25.21 -30.76 6.46
N PRO A 314 26.52 -30.65 6.78
CA PRO A 314 27.29 -31.76 7.34
C PRO A 314 26.64 -32.32 8.62
N LEU A 315 26.90 -33.59 8.93
CA LEU A 315 26.29 -34.29 10.07
C LEU A 315 26.33 -33.49 11.40
N PRO A 316 27.44 -32.83 11.79
CA PRO A 316 27.45 -31.99 13.00
C PRO A 316 26.43 -30.85 12.95
N GLY A 317 26.36 -30.11 11.83
CA GLY A 317 25.44 -29.00 11.66
C GLY A 317 23.97 -29.44 11.58
N TYR A 318 23.71 -30.60 10.96
CA TYR A 318 22.38 -31.21 10.94
C TYR A 318 21.90 -31.56 12.36
N LEU A 319 22.76 -32.19 13.17
CA LEU A 319 22.41 -32.57 14.53
C LEU A 319 22.23 -31.34 15.44
N GLU A 320 23.10 -30.34 15.31
CA GLU A 320 23.03 -29.09 16.06
C GLU A 320 21.73 -28.33 15.77
N GLN A 321 21.44 -28.06 14.50
CA GLN A 321 20.27 -27.28 14.10
C GLN A 321 18.96 -28.09 14.22
N GLY A 322 19.01 -29.41 14.00
CA GLY A 322 17.83 -30.27 13.95
C GLY A 322 17.42 -30.88 15.30
N THR A 323 18.37 -31.20 16.18
CA THR A 323 18.10 -32.02 17.39
C THR A 323 18.53 -31.37 18.71
N ALA A 324 19.49 -30.43 18.69
CA ALA A 324 20.08 -29.91 19.92
C ALA A 324 19.06 -29.22 20.82
N THR A 325 18.19 -28.36 20.27
CA THR A 325 17.18 -27.65 21.04
C THR A 325 16.21 -28.58 21.76
N ALA A 326 15.80 -29.68 21.11
CA ALA A 326 14.92 -30.69 21.71
C ALA A 326 15.64 -31.49 22.81
N LEU A 327 16.91 -31.86 22.59
CA LEU A 327 17.73 -32.57 23.57
C LEU A 327 18.03 -31.71 24.79
N ILE A 328 18.42 -30.44 24.61
CA ILE A 328 18.68 -29.50 25.70
C ILE A 328 17.43 -29.35 26.58
N LYS A 329 16.25 -29.18 25.98
CA LYS A 329 14.99 -29.10 26.74
C LYS A 329 14.72 -30.38 27.53
N ALA A 330 14.89 -31.55 26.93
CA ALA A 330 14.69 -32.83 27.60
C ALA A 330 15.69 -33.07 28.75
N MET A 331 16.96 -32.71 28.54
CA MET A 331 18.00 -32.81 29.57
C MET A 331 17.75 -31.84 30.72
N ASN A 332 17.38 -30.60 30.44
CA ASN A 332 17.03 -29.61 31.47
C ASN A 332 15.82 -30.08 32.30
N ALA A 333 14.76 -30.57 31.65
CA ALA A 333 13.61 -31.13 32.35
C ALA A 333 13.99 -32.32 33.24
N ALA A 334 14.83 -33.23 32.74
CA ALA A 334 15.32 -34.37 33.52
C ALA A 334 16.19 -33.92 34.72
N GLY A 335 17.01 -32.88 34.53
CA GLY A 335 17.87 -32.31 35.57
C GLY A 335 17.10 -31.62 36.70
N CYS A 336 16.00 -30.94 36.36
CA CYS A 336 15.10 -30.33 37.35
C CYS A 336 14.32 -31.39 38.14
N LEU A 337 13.78 -32.39 37.46
CA LEU A 337 12.93 -33.41 38.08
C LEU A 337 13.74 -34.47 38.86
N LYS A 338 14.95 -34.81 38.39
CA LYS A 338 15.80 -35.89 38.92
C LYS A 338 15.04 -37.23 39.07
N PRO A 339 14.45 -37.74 37.97
CA PRO A 339 13.55 -38.88 38.05
C PRO A 339 14.29 -40.15 38.49
N LYS A 340 13.76 -40.79 39.53
CA LYS A 340 14.21 -42.09 40.00
C LYS A 340 13.02 -43.05 40.00
N PHE A 341 13.00 -43.96 39.03
CA PHE A 341 11.95 -44.95 38.91
C PHE A 341 12.24 -46.15 39.83
N PRO A 342 11.21 -46.74 40.49
CA PRO A 342 11.38 -47.93 41.32
C PRO A 342 12.15 -49.05 40.61
N PHE A 343 13.09 -49.68 41.30
CA PHE A 343 13.90 -50.81 40.81
C PHE A 343 14.78 -50.58 39.56
N LEU A 344 14.81 -49.37 38.99
CA LEU A 344 15.71 -49.01 37.88
C LEU A 344 16.90 -48.20 38.36
N SER A 345 18.01 -48.21 37.62
CA SER A 345 19.15 -47.32 37.92
C SER A 345 18.80 -45.86 37.65
N VAL A 346 19.53 -44.92 38.28
CA VAL A 346 19.34 -43.47 38.07
C VAL A 346 19.52 -43.14 36.58
N ARG A 347 20.57 -43.68 35.96
CA ARG A 347 20.87 -43.52 34.53
C ARG A 347 19.71 -44.00 33.64
N ARG A 348 19.16 -45.20 33.90
CA ARG A 348 18.04 -45.73 33.11
C ARG A 348 16.77 -44.90 33.29
N SER A 349 16.48 -44.45 34.51
CA SER A 349 15.31 -43.60 34.81
C SER A 349 15.37 -42.26 34.07
N ALA A 350 16.54 -41.62 34.06
CA ALA A 350 16.76 -40.36 33.35
C ALA A 350 16.64 -40.53 31.82
N LEU A 351 17.22 -41.60 31.24
CA LEU A 351 17.12 -41.87 29.80
C LEU A 351 15.68 -42.13 29.35
N LEU A 352 14.90 -42.88 30.14
CA LEU A 352 13.49 -43.15 29.86
C LEU A 352 12.66 -41.86 29.90
N TYR A 353 12.89 -41.01 30.91
CA TYR A 353 12.23 -39.72 31.01
C TYR A 353 12.56 -38.81 29.81
N MET A 354 13.84 -38.72 29.42
CA MET A 354 14.25 -37.96 28.24
C MET A 354 13.60 -38.48 26.96
N ALA A 355 13.52 -39.81 26.78
CA ALA A 355 12.87 -40.41 25.62
C ALA A 355 11.36 -40.13 25.57
N LEU A 356 10.67 -40.19 26.72
CA LEU A 356 9.25 -39.84 26.83
C LEU A 356 9.02 -38.35 26.56
N HIS A 357 9.89 -37.48 27.09
CA HIS A 357 9.85 -36.04 26.85
C HIS A 357 10.04 -35.70 25.37
N LEU A 358 11.02 -36.31 24.70
CA LEU A 358 11.24 -36.12 23.25
C LEU A 358 10.02 -36.55 22.44
N LYS A 359 9.34 -37.64 22.81
CA LYS A 359 8.12 -38.09 22.11
C LYS A 359 6.88 -37.25 22.42
N ALA A 360 6.74 -36.76 23.65
CA ALA A 360 5.60 -35.94 24.07
C ALA A 360 5.61 -34.55 23.42
N PHE A 361 6.80 -33.95 23.24
CA PHE A 361 6.96 -32.58 22.75
C PHE A 361 7.45 -32.46 21.30
N ASN A 362 7.43 -33.54 20.51
CA ASN A 362 7.83 -33.49 19.10
C ASN A 362 6.72 -32.84 18.23
N PRO A 363 6.95 -31.64 17.64
CA PRO A 363 5.94 -30.93 16.85
C PRO A 363 5.57 -31.64 15.54
N ARG A 364 6.45 -32.51 15.02
CA ARG A 364 6.21 -33.29 13.79
C ARG A 364 5.37 -34.55 14.03
N SER A 365 5.10 -34.90 15.29
CA SER A 365 4.28 -36.08 15.63
C SER A 365 2.80 -35.74 15.72
N SER A 366 1.93 -36.73 15.47
CA SER A 366 0.48 -36.54 15.51
C SER A 366 0.01 -36.08 16.90
N GLU A 367 -1.10 -35.35 16.97
CA GLU A 367 -1.67 -34.89 18.24
C GLU A 367 -2.02 -36.05 19.18
N TYR A 368 -2.54 -37.15 18.62
CA TYR A 368 -2.82 -38.38 19.37
C TYR A 368 -1.54 -38.95 20.01
N THR A 369 -0.44 -39.06 19.25
CA THR A 369 0.83 -39.57 19.75
C THR A 369 1.39 -38.67 20.85
N ARG A 370 1.32 -37.34 20.70
CA ARG A 370 1.76 -36.38 21.73
C ARG A 370 0.95 -36.54 23.02
N LYS A 371 -0.38 -36.59 22.94
CA LYS A 371 -1.26 -36.80 24.11
C LYS A 371 -0.96 -38.13 24.80
N LYS A 372 -0.77 -39.21 24.03
CA LYS A 372 -0.43 -40.54 24.55
C LYS A 372 0.89 -40.51 25.35
N TYR A 373 1.95 -39.92 24.78
CA TYR A 373 3.25 -39.87 25.45
C TYR A 373 3.31 -38.85 26.58
N LYS A 374 2.52 -37.78 26.53
CA LYS A 374 2.35 -36.85 27.66
C LYS A 374 1.72 -37.56 28.87
N LYS A 375 0.64 -38.32 28.67
CA LYS A 375 0.02 -39.13 29.73
C LYS A 375 0.98 -40.19 30.29
N LYS A 376 1.73 -40.89 29.43
CA LYS A 376 2.77 -41.85 29.87
C LYS A 376 3.88 -41.17 30.65
N MET A 377 4.26 -39.95 30.27
CA MET A 377 5.25 -39.17 31.00
C MET A 377 4.74 -38.77 32.38
N GLU A 378 3.50 -38.28 32.50
CA GLU A 378 2.85 -37.95 33.78
C GLU A 378 2.80 -39.17 34.72
N GLN A 379 2.33 -40.32 34.21
CA GLN A 379 2.31 -41.58 34.95
C GLN A 379 3.72 -42.04 35.40
N PHE A 380 4.73 -41.82 34.55
CA PHE A 380 6.11 -42.13 34.89
C PHE A 380 6.62 -41.24 36.03
N VAL A 381 6.26 -39.95 36.05
CA VAL A 381 6.60 -39.03 37.14
C VAL A 381 5.91 -39.44 38.44
N GLU A 382 4.61 -39.71 38.41
CA GLU A 382 3.83 -40.18 39.57
C GLU A 382 4.45 -41.43 40.21
N ARG A 383 4.90 -42.38 39.38
CA ARG A 383 5.59 -43.59 39.85
C ARG A 383 6.96 -43.31 40.46
N CYS A 384 7.68 -42.29 39.98
CA CYS A 384 8.94 -41.85 40.58
C CYS A 384 8.71 -41.23 41.97
N GLU A 385 7.62 -40.49 42.16
CA GLU A 385 7.26 -39.85 43.43
C GLU A 385 6.95 -40.86 44.55
N LEU A 386 6.58 -42.10 44.21
CA LEU A 386 6.36 -43.18 45.19
C LEU A 386 7.59 -43.41 46.08
N ILE A 387 8.81 -43.30 45.54
CA ILE A 387 10.04 -43.48 46.33
C ILE A 387 10.18 -42.36 47.36
N THR A 388 9.95 -41.12 46.96
CA THR A 388 10.02 -39.95 47.85
C THR A 388 8.93 -40.03 48.92
N TYR A 389 7.70 -40.37 48.53
CA TYR A 389 6.57 -40.51 49.45
C TYR A 389 6.82 -41.63 50.48
N LEU A 390 7.21 -42.83 50.02
CA LEU A 390 7.47 -43.95 50.91
C LEU A 390 8.69 -43.71 51.79
N GLY A 391 9.75 -43.08 51.26
CA GLY A 391 10.91 -42.67 52.06
C GLY A 391 10.57 -41.72 53.21
N ALA A 392 9.59 -40.84 53.02
CA ALA A 392 9.13 -39.91 54.06
C ALA A 392 8.15 -40.53 55.07
N LYS A 393 7.30 -41.47 54.63
CA LYS A 393 6.20 -42.03 55.43
C LYS A 393 6.54 -43.37 56.09
N MET A 394 7.51 -44.12 55.58
CA MET A 394 7.99 -45.35 56.23
C MET A 394 8.82 -45.03 57.46
N THR A 395 8.30 -45.33 58.64
CA THR A 395 9.04 -45.24 59.90
C THR A 395 9.76 -46.55 60.21
N ARG A 396 10.93 -46.48 60.88
CA ARG A 396 11.67 -47.67 61.33
C ARG A 396 10.88 -48.55 62.31
N LYS A 397 9.91 -47.97 63.03
CA LYS A 397 8.98 -48.68 63.92
C LYS A 397 7.70 -49.00 63.17
N TYR A 398 7.23 -50.23 63.33
CA TYR A 398 5.96 -50.69 62.78
C TYR A 398 4.80 -49.86 63.36
N LYS A 399 3.87 -49.46 62.48
CA LYS A 399 2.60 -48.82 62.85
C LYS A 399 1.46 -49.72 62.39
N GLU A 400 0.47 -49.91 63.24
CA GLU A 400 -0.76 -50.63 62.87
C GLU A 400 -1.51 -49.89 61.77
N PRO A 401 -2.27 -50.59 60.90
CA PRO A 401 -2.94 -49.99 59.73
C PRO A 401 -3.78 -48.75 60.06
N GLN A 402 -4.44 -48.74 61.22
CA GLN A 402 -5.26 -47.63 61.72
C GLN A 402 -4.49 -46.31 61.97
N PHE A 403 -3.16 -46.38 62.15
CA PHE A 403 -2.30 -45.21 62.39
C PHE A 403 -1.42 -44.84 61.19
N ARG A 404 -1.64 -45.48 60.03
CA ARG A 404 -0.95 -45.15 58.77
C ARG A 404 -1.72 -44.07 58.02
N ALA A 405 -1.03 -43.41 57.09
CA ALA A 405 -1.73 -42.53 56.15
C ALA A 405 -2.69 -43.36 55.27
N ILE A 406 -3.86 -42.81 54.99
CA ILE A 406 -4.98 -43.51 54.32
C ILE A 406 -4.55 -44.11 52.95
N ASP A 407 -3.63 -43.45 52.25
CA ASP A 407 -3.13 -43.83 50.93
C ASP A 407 -1.85 -44.70 50.98
N PHE A 408 -1.32 -44.98 52.18
CA PHE A 408 -0.01 -45.61 52.35
C PHE A 408 0.02 -47.05 51.83
N ASP A 409 -0.93 -47.90 52.25
CA ASP A 409 -0.92 -49.31 51.90
C ASP A 409 -1.17 -49.51 50.39
N HIS A 410 -2.02 -48.68 49.78
CA HIS A 410 -2.24 -48.66 48.34
C HIS A 410 -0.98 -48.24 47.55
N LYS A 411 -0.28 -47.18 47.99
CA LYS A 411 0.96 -46.71 47.35
C LYS A 411 2.11 -47.69 47.54
N LEU A 412 2.16 -48.40 48.67
CA LEU A 412 3.14 -49.45 48.92
C LEU A 412 2.92 -50.67 48.02
N GLN A 413 1.68 -51.14 47.89
CA GLN A 413 1.29 -52.18 46.92
C GLN A 413 1.64 -51.77 45.48
N SER A 414 1.32 -50.53 45.11
CA SER A 414 1.65 -49.95 43.80
C SER A 414 3.15 -49.82 43.56
N PHE A 415 3.96 -49.58 44.60
CA PHE A 415 5.42 -49.58 44.47
C PHE A 415 5.96 -50.99 44.25
N LEU A 416 5.50 -51.98 45.02
CA LEU A 416 5.97 -53.35 44.92
C LEU A 416 5.58 -54.03 43.60
N SER A 417 4.42 -53.68 43.04
CA SER A 417 3.96 -54.21 41.75
C SER A 417 4.87 -53.81 40.58
N LEU A 418 5.66 -52.73 40.70
CA LEU A 418 6.58 -52.25 39.66
C LEU A 418 7.86 -53.09 39.50
N ARG A 419 8.07 -54.13 40.34
CA ARG A 419 9.33 -54.90 40.37
C ARG A 419 9.63 -55.68 39.08
N ASN A 420 8.60 -56.14 38.38
CA ASN A 420 8.72 -56.98 37.17
C ASN A 420 7.96 -56.41 35.95
N VAL A 421 7.67 -55.11 35.97
CA VAL A 421 6.79 -54.46 34.99
C VAL A 421 7.58 -53.56 34.04
N ASP A 422 7.22 -53.55 32.75
CA ASP A 422 7.82 -52.63 31.77
C ASP A 422 7.50 -51.18 32.16
N PRO A 423 8.52 -50.34 32.45
CA PRO A 423 8.34 -48.97 32.90
C PRO A 423 7.58 -48.06 31.92
N ILE A 424 7.43 -48.46 30.65
CA ILE A 424 6.78 -47.67 29.60
C ILE A 424 5.35 -48.15 29.29
N ASN A 425 5.06 -49.45 29.45
CA ASN A 425 3.82 -50.06 28.96
C ASN A 425 2.98 -50.77 30.02
N GLY A 426 3.55 -51.12 31.17
CA GLY A 426 2.80 -51.71 32.27
C GLY A 426 2.49 -50.72 33.38
#